data_AF-A0A2M9KAP2-F1
#
_entry.id   AF-A0A2M9KAP2-F1
#
_cell.length_a   1.000
_cell.length_b   1.000
_cell.length_c   1.000
_cell.angle_alpha   90.00
_cell.angle_beta   90.00
_cell.angle_gamma   90.00
#
_symmetry.space_group_name_H-M   'P 1'
#
loop_
_entity.id
_entity.type
_entity.pdbx_description
1 polymer ?
#
loop_
_entity_poly.entity_id
_entity_poly.type
_entity_poly.pdbx_seq_one_letter_code
_entity_poly.pdbx_strand_id
1 'polypeptide(L)'
;MTSHAMSARLLPTAAVALAAGLLLSGCHPSDGYRKTDRADTEVTEAVTAVEVTEGRSGSVEVTPGKGPGVTVRRVVHYRGDTRPTPGQRVSDGVLTFSDGCTGSCSIDYRLEVPASATVRVDNSSGRISVTGVAGAELVSDSGKVTAERIAGPLKVRTSSGDITAAALGGPSADIRTDSGDVRADFAAAPAALAARSSSGDVTLKVPAGPYRVEVSTDSGSREVSVPTSPSAEARISAKTSSGDVRISAP
;
A
#
# COMPACT_ATOMS: atom_id res chain seq x y z
N MET A 1 40.76 47.33 -84.30
CA MET A 1 42.22 47.11 -84.33
C MET A 1 42.68 46.80 -82.91
N THR A 2 43.12 45.56 -82.71
CA THR A 2 44.26 45.12 -81.84
C THR A 2 44.27 45.56 -80.37
N SER A 3 44.50 44.73 -79.35
CA SER A 3 45.22 43.45 -79.30
C SER A 3 44.86 42.68 -78.02
N HIS A 4 45.00 41.36 -78.09
CA HIS A 4 44.96 40.38 -76.99
C HIS A 4 46.12 40.56 -75.98
N ALA A 5 45.87 40.16 -74.72
CA ALA A 5 46.57 39.07 -74.00
C ALA A 5 46.44 39.24 -72.46
N MET A 6 45.81 38.27 -71.78
CA MET A 6 46.40 37.32 -70.81
C MET A 6 46.20 37.76 -69.35
N SER A 7 45.25 37.15 -68.63
CA SER A 7 45.40 35.89 -67.86
C SER A 7 46.12 36.09 -66.52
N ALA A 8 45.35 36.06 -65.43
CA ALA A 8 45.50 35.11 -64.33
C ALA A 8 44.45 35.42 -63.23
N ARG A 9 43.46 34.55 -63.12
CA ARG A 9 42.53 34.51 -61.98
C ARG A 9 43.22 33.80 -60.82
N LEU A 10 43.21 34.41 -59.64
CA LEU A 10 43.53 33.78 -58.36
C LEU A 10 42.43 34.15 -57.37
N LEU A 11 41.54 33.19 -57.10
CA LEU A 11 40.66 33.18 -55.93
C LEU A 11 41.37 32.43 -54.79
N PRO A 12 41.39 32.93 -53.55
CA PRO A 12 41.56 32.09 -52.39
C PRO A 12 40.18 31.62 -51.89
N THR A 13 39.85 30.40 -52.30
CA THR A 13 39.19 29.33 -51.55
C THR A 13 38.55 29.68 -50.20
N ALA A 14 37.22 29.58 -50.13
CA ALA A 14 36.50 29.34 -48.90
C ALA A 14 36.88 27.95 -48.36
N ALA A 15 37.49 27.90 -47.17
CA ALA A 15 37.76 26.66 -46.47
C ALA A 15 36.44 26.12 -45.88
N VAL A 16 35.82 25.19 -46.58
CA VAL A 16 34.77 24.32 -46.01
C VAL A 16 35.48 23.34 -45.09
N ALA A 17 35.45 23.61 -43.79
CA ALA A 17 35.84 22.63 -42.79
C ALA A 17 34.77 21.54 -42.73
N LEU A 18 35.01 20.44 -43.46
CA LEU A 18 34.35 19.16 -43.24
C LEU A 18 34.77 18.65 -41.85
N ALA A 19 34.00 19.02 -40.82
CA ALA A 19 34.05 18.35 -39.54
C ALA A 19 33.52 16.92 -39.75
N ALA A 20 34.43 15.97 -39.93
CA ALA A 20 34.14 14.56 -39.82
C ALA A 20 33.68 14.31 -38.37
N GLY A 21 32.37 14.34 -38.16
CA GLY A 21 31.76 13.96 -36.90
C GLY A 21 32.11 12.50 -36.62
N LEU A 22 33.01 12.27 -35.68
CA LEU A 22 33.13 10.97 -35.04
C LEU A 22 31.76 10.64 -34.46
N LEU A 23 31.05 9.71 -35.08
CA LEU A 23 29.99 8.97 -34.41
C LEU A 23 30.68 8.13 -33.34
N LEU A 24 30.87 8.72 -32.17
CA LEU A 24 31.10 7.97 -30.95
C LEU A 24 29.82 7.15 -30.74
N SER A 25 29.83 5.93 -31.26
CA SER A 25 28.92 4.86 -30.88
C SER A 25 29.14 4.59 -29.40
N GLY A 26 28.55 5.43 -28.55
CA GLY A 26 28.50 5.21 -27.13
C GLY A 26 27.67 3.97 -26.88
N CYS A 27 28.34 2.82 -26.68
CA CYS A 27 27.76 1.70 -25.96
C CYS A 27 27.32 2.25 -24.61
N HIS A 28 26.03 2.53 -24.46
CA HIS A 28 25.45 2.88 -23.17
C HIS A 28 25.21 1.56 -22.43
N PRO A 29 25.98 1.24 -21.37
CA PRO A 29 25.68 0.08 -20.53
C PRO A 29 24.37 0.38 -19.79
N SER A 30 23.25 -0.01 -20.39
CA SER A 30 21.90 0.16 -19.84
C SER A 30 21.37 -1.13 -19.22
N ASP A 31 22.24 -2.11 -18.97
CA ASP A 31 21.88 -3.37 -18.32
C ASP A 31 22.16 -3.31 -16.81
N GLY A 32 21.11 -3.06 -16.01
CA GLY A 32 21.09 -3.45 -14.59
C GLY A 32 20.68 -2.39 -13.56
N TYR A 33 20.64 -1.10 -13.92
CA TYR A 33 20.27 -0.05 -12.96
C TYR A 33 18.75 -0.03 -12.71
N ARG A 34 18.36 0.03 -11.43
CA ARG A 34 16.96 0.24 -11.02
C ARG A 34 16.53 1.64 -11.42
N LYS A 35 15.56 1.73 -12.32
CA LYS A 35 14.92 2.97 -12.79
C LYS A 35 13.77 3.31 -11.83
N THR A 36 13.46 4.60 -11.70
CA THR A 36 12.32 5.09 -10.91
C THR A 36 11.53 6.10 -11.72
N ASP A 37 10.20 5.97 -11.68
CA ASP A 37 9.26 6.89 -12.31
C ASP A 37 8.27 7.41 -11.27
N ARG A 38 7.87 8.68 -11.37
CA ARG A 38 6.93 9.30 -10.43
C ARG A 38 5.76 9.89 -11.19
N ALA A 39 4.56 9.68 -10.66
CA ALA A 39 3.34 10.25 -11.20
C ALA A 39 2.43 10.67 -10.04
N ASP A 40 2.11 11.96 -10.01
CA ASP A 40 1.12 12.52 -9.10
C ASP A 40 -0.14 12.86 -9.92
N THR A 41 -1.31 12.56 -9.38
CA THR A 41 -2.59 12.77 -10.06
C THR A 41 -3.68 13.08 -9.04
N GLU A 42 -4.58 13.99 -9.37
CA GLU A 42 -5.78 14.25 -8.60
C GLU A 42 -6.99 13.66 -9.31
N VAL A 43 -7.72 12.80 -8.61
CA VAL A 43 -9.05 12.34 -9.00
C VAL A 43 -10.04 13.29 -8.37
N THR A 44 -10.68 14.15 -9.17
CA THR A 44 -11.58 15.20 -8.68
C THR A 44 -13.02 14.73 -8.50
N GLU A 45 -13.40 13.64 -9.17
CA GLU A 45 -14.69 12.98 -9.03
C GLU A 45 -14.86 12.41 -7.63
N ALA A 46 -16.10 12.31 -7.15
CA ALA A 46 -16.38 11.76 -5.82
C ALA A 46 -16.07 10.26 -5.77
N VAL A 47 -15.29 9.85 -4.77
CA VAL A 47 -14.88 8.46 -4.55
C VAL A 47 -15.45 7.95 -3.23
N THR A 48 -16.17 6.84 -3.30
CA THR A 48 -16.74 6.13 -2.14
C THR A 48 -15.94 4.90 -1.76
N ALA A 49 -15.14 4.36 -2.68
CA ALA A 49 -14.28 3.21 -2.41
C ALA A 49 -12.97 3.27 -3.20
N VAL A 50 -11.90 2.75 -2.63
CA VAL A 50 -10.59 2.61 -3.28
C VAL A 50 -10.15 1.16 -3.23
N GLU A 51 -9.79 0.60 -4.38
CA GLU A 51 -9.34 -0.78 -4.50
C GLU A 51 -7.97 -0.86 -5.17
N VAL A 52 -6.95 -1.24 -4.38
CA VAL A 52 -5.59 -1.53 -4.83
C VAL A 52 -5.40 -3.04 -4.79
N THR A 53 -5.90 -3.77 -5.78
CA THR A 53 -5.89 -5.25 -5.78
C THR A 53 -4.76 -5.87 -6.59
N GLU A 54 -4.02 -5.06 -7.35
CA GLU A 54 -2.91 -5.52 -8.19
C GLU A 54 -1.57 -4.96 -7.68
N GLY A 55 -1.48 -4.68 -6.38
CA GLY A 55 -0.24 -4.32 -5.70
C GLY A 55 0.67 -5.55 -5.64
N ARG A 56 1.75 -5.58 -6.42
CA ARG A 56 2.70 -6.70 -6.32
C ARG A 56 3.56 -6.55 -5.06
N SER A 57 4.44 -5.57 -5.02
CA SER A 57 5.56 -5.58 -4.06
C SER A 57 5.94 -4.21 -3.50
N GLY A 58 5.04 -3.24 -3.59
CA GLY A 58 5.28 -1.89 -3.08
C GLY A 58 4.48 -1.62 -1.83
N SER A 59 4.82 -0.52 -1.17
CA SER A 59 4.08 -0.01 -0.03
C SER A 59 2.80 0.69 -0.47
N VAL A 60 1.73 0.53 0.31
CA VAL A 60 0.46 1.23 0.12
C VAL A 60 0.16 1.99 1.40
N GLU A 61 0.17 3.31 1.30
CA GLU A 61 -0.19 4.21 2.39
C GLU A 61 -1.45 4.97 2.03
N VAL A 62 -2.46 4.90 2.90
CA VAL A 62 -3.75 5.58 2.73
C VAL A 62 -4.03 6.44 3.94
N THR A 63 -4.26 7.73 3.71
CA THR A 63 -4.58 8.72 4.74
C THR A 63 -5.84 9.51 4.36
N PRO A 64 -6.49 10.19 5.32
CA PRO A 64 -7.65 11.01 5.01
C PRO A 64 -7.27 12.29 4.26
N GLY A 65 -7.95 12.56 3.16
CA GLY A 65 -7.93 13.81 2.41
C GLY A 65 -9.07 14.76 2.80
N LYS A 66 -9.05 15.98 2.25
CA LYS A 66 -10.03 17.03 2.58
C LYS A 66 -11.27 17.05 1.67
N GLY A 67 -11.20 16.40 0.51
CA GLY A 67 -12.21 16.48 -0.53
C GLY A 67 -12.96 15.16 -0.77
N PRO A 68 -13.95 15.17 -1.67
CA PRO A 68 -14.65 13.97 -2.10
C PRO A 68 -13.82 13.12 -3.07
N GLY A 69 -12.75 13.67 -3.64
CA GLY A 69 -11.83 13.00 -4.55
C GLY A 69 -10.62 12.37 -3.87
N VAL A 70 -9.66 11.90 -4.66
CA VAL A 70 -8.45 11.22 -4.19
C VAL A 70 -7.19 11.85 -4.75
N THR A 71 -6.23 12.17 -3.89
CA THR A 71 -4.85 12.49 -4.32
C THR A 71 -4.07 11.19 -4.45
N VAL A 72 -3.54 10.92 -5.64
CA VAL A 72 -2.71 9.74 -5.93
C VAL A 72 -1.27 10.19 -6.12
N ARG A 73 -0.36 9.71 -5.28
CA ARG A 73 1.09 9.82 -5.50
C ARG A 73 1.65 8.42 -5.70
N ARG A 74 2.35 8.23 -6.82
CA ARG A 74 2.86 6.93 -7.23
C ARG A 74 4.35 6.99 -7.52
N VAL A 75 5.09 6.02 -6.99
CA VAL A 75 6.50 5.80 -7.33
C VAL A 75 6.65 4.39 -7.89
N VAL A 76 7.03 4.29 -9.16
CA VAL A 76 7.26 3.02 -9.84
C VAL A 76 8.74 2.73 -9.87
N HIS A 77 9.14 1.55 -9.39
CA HIS A 77 10.50 1.06 -9.47
C HIS A 77 10.57 -0.10 -10.44
N TYR A 78 11.52 -0.08 -11.37
CA TYR A 78 11.62 -1.15 -12.37
C TYR A 78 13.04 -1.35 -12.90
N ARG A 79 13.26 -2.45 -13.62
CA ARG A 79 14.48 -2.73 -14.39
C ARG A 79 14.11 -3.04 -15.85
N GLY A 80 15.09 -2.91 -16.74
CA GLY A 80 14.92 -3.13 -18.18
C GLY A 80 14.45 -1.88 -18.92
N ASP A 81 14.21 -2.03 -20.22
CA ASP A 81 13.97 -0.89 -21.12
C ASP A 81 12.51 -0.55 -21.33
N THR A 82 11.61 -1.50 -21.04
CA THR A 82 10.17 -1.23 -21.10
C THR A 82 9.76 -0.45 -19.86
N ARG A 83 9.33 0.81 -20.06
CA ARG A 83 8.78 1.64 -18.99
C ARG A 83 7.39 1.11 -18.59
N PRO A 84 7.14 0.82 -17.31
CA PRO A 84 5.82 0.44 -16.82
C PRO A 84 4.78 1.54 -17.06
N THR A 85 3.52 1.13 -17.28
CA THR A 85 2.40 2.06 -17.54
C THR A 85 1.20 1.79 -16.63
N PRO A 86 1.36 1.83 -15.29
CA PRO A 86 0.24 1.60 -14.38
C PRO A 86 -0.85 2.66 -14.58
N GLY A 87 -2.10 2.21 -14.50
CA GLY A 87 -3.29 3.01 -14.76
C GLY A 87 -4.19 3.14 -13.53
N GLN A 88 -5.21 3.98 -13.66
CA GLN A 88 -6.28 4.12 -12.68
C GLN A 88 -7.58 4.51 -13.37
N ARG A 89 -8.72 4.13 -12.80
CA ARG A 89 -10.04 4.47 -13.31
C ARG A 89 -11.02 4.62 -12.15
N VAL A 90 -11.93 5.57 -12.28
CA VAL A 90 -13.13 5.64 -11.44
C VAL A 90 -14.32 5.06 -12.20
N SER A 91 -15.08 4.18 -11.57
CA SER A 91 -16.37 3.68 -12.05
C SER A 91 -17.32 3.59 -10.87
N ASP A 92 -18.50 4.20 -10.98
CA ASP A 92 -19.54 4.15 -9.94
C ASP A 92 -19.04 4.54 -8.53
N GLY A 93 -18.13 5.53 -8.47
CA GLY A 93 -17.51 6.00 -7.23
C GLY A 93 -16.38 5.10 -6.69
N VAL A 94 -16.01 4.04 -7.40
CA VAL A 94 -14.91 3.14 -7.03
C VAL A 94 -13.66 3.49 -7.84
N LEU A 95 -12.59 3.88 -7.16
CA LEU A 95 -11.27 4.08 -7.76
C LEU A 95 -10.50 2.76 -7.76
N THR A 96 -10.22 2.23 -8.96
CA THR A 96 -9.43 1.03 -9.17
C THR A 96 -8.11 1.37 -9.87
N PHE A 97 -7.10 0.54 -9.63
CA PHE A 97 -5.78 0.66 -10.26
C PHE A 97 -5.52 -0.56 -11.13
N SER A 98 -4.96 -0.34 -12.32
CA SER A 98 -4.48 -1.43 -13.17
C SER A 98 -2.98 -1.56 -13.04
N ASP A 99 -2.50 -2.78 -12.97
CA ASP A 99 -1.11 -3.08 -13.14
C ASP A 99 -0.65 -2.61 -14.54
N GLY A 100 0.60 -2.18 -14.60
CA GLY A 100 1.28 -1.87 -15.85
C GLY A 100 2.73 -2.32 -15.75
N CYS A 101 2.97 -3.31 -14.89
CA CYS A 101 4.26 -3.78 -14.44
C CYS A 101 4.56 -5.15 -15.06
N THR A 102 5.74 -5.28 -15.66
CA THR A 102 6.29 -6.56 -16.11
C THR A 102 7.66 -6.80 -15.48
N GLY A 103 8.04 -8.06 -15.31
CA GLY A 103 9.36 -8.43 -14.75
C GLY A 103 9.62 -7.89 -13.34
N SER A 104 10.81 -7.33 -13.12
CA SER A 104 11.21 -6.73 -11.84
C SER A 104 10.63 -5.32 -11.74
N CYS A 105 9.40 -5.21 -11.24
CA CYS A 105 8.64 -3.96 -11.09
C CYS A 105 7.90 -3.93 -9.75
N SER A 106 7.93 -2.79 -9.05
CA SER A 106 7.16 -2.55 -7.82
C SER A 106 6.58 -1.14 -7.83
N ILE A 107 5.41 -0.94 -7.22
CA ILE A 107 4.72 0.35 -7.20
C ILE A 107 4.38 0.74 -5.77
N ASP A 108 4.95 1.84 -5.30
CA ASP A 108 4.55 2.47 -4.06
C ASP A 108 3.39 3.45 -4.32
N TYR A 109 2.35 3.36 -3.49
CA TYR A 109 1.20 4.25 -3.51
C TYR A 109 1.10 5.02 -2.20
N ARG A 110 0.88 6.34 -2.31
CA ARG A 110 0.43 7.19 -1.22
C ARG A 110 -0.87 7.86 -1.67
N LEU A 111 -1.96 7.54 -1.00
CA LEU A 111 -3.32 7.96 -1.35
C LEU A 111 -3.90 8.83 -0.23
N GLU A 112 -4.43 9.99 -0.59
CA GLU A 112 -5.27 10.79 0.31
C GLU A 112 -6.72 10.62 -0.13
N VAL A 113 -7.54 9.98 0.70
CA VAL A 113 -8.89 9.52 0.33
C VAL A 113 -9.97 10.18 1.20
N PRO A 114 -11.23 10.26 0.76
CA PRO A 114 -12.31 10.75 1.61
C PRO A 114 -12.44 9.88 2.86
N ALA A 115 -12.62 10.49 4.04
CA ALA A 115 -12.76 9.72 5.29
C ALA A 115 -13.98 8.78 5.30
N SER A 116 -15.00 9.07 4.47
CA SER A 116 -16.17 8.22 4.26
C SER A 116 -15.91 7.02 3.35
N ALA A 117 -14.74 6.93 2.71
CA ALA A 117 -14.46 5.88 1.76
C ALA A 117 -14.15 4.54 2.46
N THR A 118 -14.48 3.44 1.79
CA THR A 118 -13.94 2.12 2.13
C THR A 118 -12.66 1.85 1.33
N VAL A 119 -11.75 1.08 1.91
CA VAL A 119 -10.45 0.78 1.29
C VAL A 119 -10.23 -0.72 1.22
N ARG A 120 -9.95 -1.23 0.02
CA ARG A 120 -9.48 -2.60 -0.18
C ARG A 120 -8.04 -2.55 -0.71
N VAL A 121 -7.14 -3.27 -0.04
CA VAL A 121 -5.76 -3.45 -0.51
C VAL A 121 -5.46 -4.94 -0.53
N ASP A 122 -4.96 -5.40 -1.67
CA ASP A 122 -4.41 -6.73 -1.87
C ASP A 122 -2.96 -6.56 -2.36
N ASN A 123 -2.01 -7.10 -1.59
CA ASN A 123 -0.59 -6.93 -1.86
C ASN A 123 0.17 -8.22 -1.61
N SER A 124 1.09 -8.61 -2.49
CA SER A 124 1.93 -9.78 -2.17
C SER A 124 3.03 -9.42 -1.17
N SER A 125 3.58 -8.21 -1.25
CA SER A 125 4.67 -7.80 -0.37
C SER A 125 4.76 -6.29 -0.17
N GLY A 126 5.20 -5.89 1.02
CA GLY A 126 5.40 -4.50 1.37
C GLY A 126 4.52 -4.07 2.54
N ARG A 127 4.70 -2.83 2.99
CA ARG A 127 3.92 -2.29 4.10
C ARG A 127 2.57 -1.80 3.59
N ILE A 128 1.50 -2.20 4.28
CA ILE A 128 0.18 -1.59 4.12
C ILE A 128 -0.07 -0.71 5.36
N SER A 129 -0.41 0.55 5.15
CA SER A 129 -0.81 1.49 6.19
C SER A 129 -2.09 2.18 5.78
N VAL A 130 -3.19 1.97 6.51
CA VAL A 130 -4.48 2.59 6.22
C VAL A 130 -4.97 3.31 7.46
N THR A 131 -5.32 4.59 7.31
CA THR A 131 -5.68 5.43 8.44
C THR A 131 -6.92 6.27 8.15
N GLY A 132 -7.87 6.30 9.10
CA GLY A 132 -8.94 7.29 9.15
C GLY A 132 -10.01 7.17 8.08
N VAL A 133 -10.40 5.93 7.75
CA VAL A 133 -11.40 5.60 6.72
C VAL A 133 -12.62 4.91 7.32
N ALA A 134 -13.71 4.84 6.55
CA ALA A 134 -14.99 4.29 7.00
C ALA A 134 -14.99 2.75 7.13
N GLY A 135 -14.05 2.08 6.47
CA GLY A 135 -13.88 0.63 6.56
C GLY A 135 -12.68 0.18 5.75
N ALA A 136 -12.10 -0.97 6.11
CA ALA A 136 -10.92 -1.47 5.43
C ALA A 136 -10.91 -3.00 5.31
N GLU A 137 -10.50 -3.50 4.14
CA GLU A 137 -10.12 -4.89 3.91
C GLU A 137 -8.69 -4.94 3.38
N LEU A 138 -7.78 -5.50 4.19
CA LEU A 138 -6.35 -5.50 3.94
C LEU A 138 -5.85 -6.94 3.85
N VAL A 139 -5.28 -7.30 2.71
CA VAL A 139 -4.69 -8.62 2.45
C VAL A 139 -3.22 -8.43 2.10
N SER A 140 -2.34 -9.17 2.78
CA SER A 140 -0.91 -9.17 2.47
C SER A 140 -0.28 -10.55 2.63
N ASP A 141 0.38 -11.09 1.60
CA ASP A 141 1.11 -12.35 1.80
C ASP A 141 2.29 -12.13 2.77
N SER A 142 3.00 -11.02 2.60
CA SER A 142 4.16 -10.68 3.43
C SER A 142 4.31 -9.19 3.72
N GLY A 143 4.57 -8.86 4.97
CA GLY A 143 4.88 -7.51 5.41
C GLY A 143 3.94 -6.97 6.49
N LYS A 144 4.35 -5.87 7.11
CA LYS A 144 3.61 -5.26 8.22
C LYS A 144 2.33 -4.60 7.71
N VAL A 145 1.23 -4.86 8.39
CA VAL A 145 -0.05 -4.16 8.17
C VAL A 145 -0.34 -3.25 9.36
N THR A 146 -0.71 -2.00 9.07
CA THR A 146 -1.11 -1.02 10.07
C THR A 146 -2.47 -0.43 9.69
N ALA A 147 -3.43 -0.49 10.61
CA ALA A 147 -4.79 0.01 10.42
C ALA A 147 -5.19 0.91 11.59
N GLU A 148 -5.33 2.22 11.36
CA GLU A 148 -5.58 3.19 12.44
C GLU A 148 -6.87 3.98 12.22
N ARG A 149 -7.60 4.26 13.30
CA ARG A 149 -8.79 5.12 13.27
C ARG A 149 -9.83 4.67 12.23
N ILE A 150 -10.03 3.36 12.10
CA ILE A 150 -11.03 2.79 11.20
C ILE A 150 -12.40 2.88 11.87
N ALA A 151 -13.32 3.63 11.25
CA ALA A 151 -14.61 3.99 11.86
C ALA A 151 -15.69 2.91 11.70
N GLY A 152 -15.52 1.98 10.75
CA GLY A 152 -16.44 0.88 10.50
C GLY A 152 -15.71 -0.46 10.44
N PRO A 153 -16.26 -1.47 9.74
CA PRO A 153 -15.70 -2.82 9.73
C PRO A 153 -14.24 -2.87 9.27
N LEU A 154 -13.43 -3.64 10.01
CA LEU A 154 -12.04 -3.93 9.66
C LEU A 154 -11.86 -5.42 9.38
N LYS A 155 -11.22 -5.75 8.26
CA LYS A 155 -10.77 -7.11 7.95
C LYS A 155 -9.31 -7.07 7.55
N VAL A 156 -8.48 -7.85 8.23
CA VAL A 156 -7.04 -7.96 7.92
C VAL A 156 -6.65 -9.42 7.84
N ARG A 157 -5.95 -9.81 6.77
CA ARG A 157 -5.39 -11.15 6.60
C ARG A 157 -3.96 -11.07 6.12
N THR A 158 -3.06 -11.77 6.80
CA THR A 158 -1.68 -11.92 6.36
C THR A 158 -1.19 -13.35 6.45
N SER A 159 -0.28 -13.77 5.58
CA SER A 159 0.42 -15.05 5.76
C SER A 159 1.66 -14.89 6.62
N SER A 160 2.43 -13.82 6.43
CA SER A 160 3.60 -13.53 7.27
C SER A 160 3.77 -12.03 7.50
N GLY A 161 3.56 -11.60 8.75
CA GLY A 161 3.71 -10.22 9.13
C GLY A 161 2.93 -9.88 10.37
N ASP A 162 3.43 -8.86 11.08
CA ASP A 162 2.73 -8.30 12.22
C ASP A 162 1.58 -7.41 11.77
N ILE A 163 0.48 -7.52 12.49
CA ILE A 163 -0.69 -6.66 12.31
C ILE A 163 -0.80 -5.75 13.53
N THR A 164 -0.80 -4.44 13.29
CA THR A 164 -1.09 -3.42 14.29
C THR A 164 -2.35 -2.69 13.90
N ALA A 165 -3.37 -2.72 14.75
CA ALA A 165 -4.58 -1.95 14.58
C ALA A 165 -4.79 -1.05 15.80
N ALA A 166 -5.02 0.25 15.61
CA ALA A 166 -5.07 1.20 16.72
C ALA A 166 -6.21 2.21 16.61
N ALA A 167 -6.72 2.63 17.76
CA ALA A 167 -7.84 3.58 17.87
C ALA A 167 -9.05 3.17 17.01
N LEU A 168 -9.37 1.87 16.99
CA LEU A 168 -10.48 1.36 16.19
C LEU A 168 -11.82 1.81 16.77
N GLY A 169 -12.70 2.34 15.92
CA GLY A 169 -14.04 2.80 16.28
C GLY A 169 -15.17 1.94 15.69
N GLY A 170 -14.83 1.00 14.81
CA GLY A 170 -15.79 0.17 14.10
C GLY A 170 -16.50 -0.88 14.98
N PRO A 171 -17.70 -1.30 14.57
CA PRO A 171 -18.49 -2.29 15.32
C PRO A 171 -17.89 -3.71 15.21
N SER A 172 -17.06 -3.98 14.21
CA SER A 172 -16.48 -5.29 14.00
C SER A 172 -15.04 -5.24 13.48
N ALA A 173 -14.25 -6.22 13.91
CA ALA A 173 -12.93 -6.49 13.36
C ALA A 173 -12.64 -7.99 13.24
N ASP A 174 -12.06 -8.36 12.10
CA ASP A 174 -11.59 -9.72 11.83
C ASP A 174 -10.13 -9.68 11.38
N ILE A 175 -9.21 -10.03 12.28
CA ILE A 175 -7.77 -9.85 12.13
C ILE A 175 -7.08 -11.20 12.21
N ARG A 176 -6.40 -11.62 11.14
CA ARG A 176 -5.71 -12.91 11.09
C ARG A 176 -4.31 -12.82 10.50
N THR A 177 -3.36 -13.51 11.10
CA THR A 177 -2.04 -13.79 10.52
C THR A 177 -1.69 -15.26 10.70
N ASP A 178 -0.96 -15.88 9.76
CA ASP A 178 -0.43 -17.23 10.02
C ASP A 178 0.84 -17.16 10.87
N SER A 179 1.74 -16.23 10.55
CA SER A 179 2.96 -15.97 11.34
C SER A 179 3.15 -14.49 11.59
N GLY A 180 3.20 -14.11 12.85
CA GLY A 180 3.36 -12.73 13.31
C GLY A 180 2.44 -12.40 14.47
N ASP A 181 2.70 -11.24 15.08
CA ASP A 181 1.90 -10.77 16.20
C ASP A 181 0.66 -10.00 15.73
N VAL A 182 -0.43 -10.14 16.48
CA VAL A 182 -1.63 -9.33 16.35
C VAL A 182 -1.75 -8.40 17.55
N ARG A 183 -1.72 -7.10 17.29
CA ARG A 183 -1.99 -6.06 18.30
C ARG A 183 -3.18 -5.22 17.85
N ALA A 184 -4.26 -5.19 18.62
CA ALA A 184 -5.44 -4.39 18.31
C ALA A 184 -5.88 -3.55 19.52
N ASP A 185 -6.01 -2.24 19.33
CA ASP A 185 -6.50 -1.28 20.33
C ASP A 185 -7.78 -0.59 19.83
N PHE A 186 -8.83 -0.67 20.65
CA PHE A 186 -10.15 -0.14 20.35
C PHE A 186 -10.44 1.13 21.15
N ALA A 187 -10.78 2.20 20.43
CA ALA A 187 -11.30 3.43 21.01
C ALA A 187 -12.79 3.31 21.40
N ALA A 188 -13.54 2.45 20.72
CA ALA A 188 -14.95 2.14 21.02
C ALA A 188 -15.16 0.63 21.17
N ALA A 189 -16.10 0.21 22.02
CA ALA A 189 -16.35 -1.20 22.28
C ALA A 189 -16.86 -1.90 21.01
N PRO A 190 -16.17 -2.93 20.49
CA PRO A 190 -16.64 -3.66 19.32
C PRO A 190 -17.83 -4.57 19.69
N ALA A 191 -18.79 -4.70 18.77
CA ALA A 191 -19.82 -5.72 18.87
C ALA A 191 -19.26 -7.12 18.58
N ALA A 192 -18.29 -7.23 17.67
CA ALA A 192 -17.63 -8.48 17.34
C ALA A 192 -16.15 -8.30 17.00
N LEU A 193 -15.26 -8.97 17.75
CA LEU A 193 -13.83 -9.00 17.50
C LEU A 193 -13.37 -10.44 17.35
N ALA A 194 -12.77 -10.78 16.21
CA ALA A 194 -12.06 -12.03 16.00
C ALA A 194 -10.59 -11.73 15.70
N ALA A 195 -9.68 -12.25 16.51
CA ALA A 195 -8.24 -12.10 16.32
C ALA A 195 -7.56 -13.48 16.33
N ARG A 196 -6.73 -13.77 15.33
CA ARG A 196 -6.02 -15.04 15.24
C ARG A 196 -4.57 -14.86 14.78
N SER A 197 -3.66 -15.56 15.43
CA SER A 197 -2.32 -15.88 14.90
C SER A 197 -2.16 -17.40 14.87
N SER A 198 -1.39 -18.00 13.95
CA SER A 198 -1.01 -19.41 14.14
C SER A 198 0.28 -19.51 14.95
N SER A 199 1.25 -18.64 14.66
CA SER A 199 2.49 -18.48 15.43
C SER A 199 2.75 -16.99 15.70
N GLY A 200 2.57 -16.59 16.95
CA GLY A 200 2.71 -15.22 17.42
C GLY A 200 1.69 -14.88 18.50
N ASP A 201 1.91 -13.72 19.13
CA ASP A 201 1.09 -13.27 20.24
C ASP A 201 -0.16 -12.53 19.75
N VAL A 202 -1.25 -12.63 20.51
CA VAL A 202 -2.47 -11.87 20.28
C VAL A 202 -2.72 -10.96 21.48
N THR A 203 -2.54 -9.65 21.30
CA THR A 203 -2.80 -8.63 22.31
C THR A 203 -3.95 -7.74 21.90
N LEU A 204 -5.02 -7.73 22.70
CA LEU A 204 -6.23 -6.97 22.46
C LEU A 204 -6.48 -5.99 23.61
N LYS A 205 -6.67 -4.72 23.29
CA LYS A 205 -7.08 -3.69 24.23
C LYS A 205 -8.46 -3.17 23.84
N VAL A 206 -9.43 -3.30 24.75
CA VAL A 206 -10.83 -2.93 24.50
C VAL A 206 -11.37 -2.08 25.64
N PRO A 207 -12.34 -1.18 25.41
CA PRO A 207 -13.00 -0.45 26.49
C PRO A 207 -13.62 -1.40 27.52
N ALA A 208 -13.74 -0.95 28.76
CA ALA A 208 -14.34 -1.74 29.82
C ALA A 208 -15.81 -2.06 29.50
N GLY A 209 -16.20 -3.32 29.67
CA GLY A 209 -17.56 -3.80 29.45
C GLY A 209 -17.61 -5.31 29.60
N PRO A 210 -18.78 -5.91 29.87
CA PRO A 210 -18.91 -7.35 29.83
C PRO A 210 -18.85 -7.84 28.39
N TYR A 211 -17.89 -8.69 28.09
CA TYR A 211 -17.78 -9.36 26.79
C TYR A 211 -18.05 -10.86 26.93
N ARG A 212 -18.61 -11.45 25.88
CA ARG A 212 -18.56 -12.90 25.69
C ARG A 212 -17.19 -13.23 25.10
N VAL A 213 -16.30 -13.72 25.94
CA VAL A 213 -14.91 -13.97 25.59
C VAL A 213 -14.67 -15.45 25.33
N GLU A 214 -14.04 -15.77 24.20
CA GLU A 214 -13.51 -17.09 23.85
C GLU A 214 -12.01 -16.94 23.58
N VAL A 215 -11.16 -17.56 24.42
CA VAL A 215 -9.70 -17.54 24.25
C VAL A 215 -9.17 -18.96 24.14
N SER A 216 -8.33 -19.22 23.13
CA SER A 216 -7.57 -20.45 23.00
C SER A 216 -6.10 -20.19 22.62
N THR A 217 -5.18 -20.87 23.31
CA THR A 217 -3.78 -21.07 22.91
C THR A 217 -3.41 -22.52 23.16
N ASP A 218 -2.72 -23.16 22.23
CA ASP A 218 -2.24 -24.53 22.41
C ASP A 218 -0.92 -24.53 23.20
N SER A 219 -0.03 -23.58 22.90
CA SER A 219 1.24 -23.36 23.58
C SER A 219 1.44 -21.87 23.90
N GLY A 220 1.28 -21.52 25.17
CA GLY A 220 1.42 -20.15 25.68
C GLY A 220 0.48 -19.90 26.85
N SER A 221 0.42 -18.64 27.29
CA SER A 221 -0.42 -18.18 28.39
C SER A 221 -1.67 -17.45 27.92
N ARG A 222 -2.69 -17.42 28.79
CA ARG A 222 -3.95 -16.72 28.55
C ARG A 222 -4.17 -15.73 29.69
N GLU A 223 -4.24 -14.45 29.37
CA GLU A 223 -4.53 -13.39 30.32
C GLU A 223 -5.76 -12.59 29.85
N VAL A 224 -6.82 -12.60 30.66
CA VAL A 224 -8.06 -11.86 30.36
C VAL A 224 -8.39 -10.99 31.56
N SER A 225 -8.21 -9.69 31.39
CA SER A 225 -8.34 -8.66 32.44
C SER A 225 -9.48 -7.68 32.11
N VAL A 226 -10.56 -8.21 31.54
CA VAL A 226 -11.81 -7.48 31.25
C VAL A 226 -13.02 -8.21 31.87
N PRO A 227 -14.11 -7.52 32.23
CA PRO A 227 -15.33 -8.19 32.67
C PRO A 227 -15.87 -9.15 31.60
N THR A 228 -16.31 -10.34 32.01
CA THR A 228 -16.84 -11.36 31.09
C THR A 228 -18.25 -11.80 31.49
N SER A 229 -19.08 -12.09 30.49
CA SER A 229 -20.41 -12.66 30.71
C SER A 229 -20.82 -13.59 29.56
N PRO A 230 -21.26 -14.84 29.82
CA PRO A 230 -21.83 -15.71 28.81
C PRO A 230 -23.15 -15.22 28.21
N SER A 231 -23.78 -14.16 28.74
CA SER A 231 -24.97 -13.54 28.15
C SER A 231 -24.67 -12.24 27.41
N ALA A 232 -23.42 -11.74 27.46
CA ALA A 232 -23.04 -10.53 26.75
C ALA A 232 -23.28 -10.66 25.23
N GLU A 233 -23.76 -9.57 24.65
CA GLU A 233 -23.99 -9.43 23.21
C GLU A 233 -22.67 -9.22 22.47
N ALA A 234 -21.81 -8.34 22.99
CA ALA A 234 -20.48 -8.08 22.44
C ALA A 234 -19.57 -9.31 22.58
N ARG A 235 -18.94 -9.72 21.48
CA ARG A 235 -18.15 -10.96 21.42
C ARG A 235 -16.69 -10.69 21.11
N ILE A 236 -15.80 -11.37 21.82
CA ILE A 236 -14.35 -11.37 21.55
C ILE A 236 -13.90 -12.83 21.43
N SER A 237 -13.31 -13.19 20.29
CA SER A 237 -12.67 -14.49 20.04
C SER A 237 -11.20 -14.25 19.72
N ALA A 238 -10.30 -14.73 20.56
CA ALA A 238 -8.85 -14.56 20.41
C ALA A 238 -8.16 -15.92 20.42
N LYS A 239 -7.46 -16.26 19.33
CA LYS A 239 -6.86 -17.59 19.18
C LYS A 239 -5.40 -17.49 18.74
N THR A 240 -4.54 -18.29 19.35
CA THR A 240 -3.23 -18.62 18.79
C THR A 240 -2.97 -20.11 18.91
N SER A 241 -2.05 -20.67 18.13
CA SER A 241 -1.57 -22.04 18.37
C SER A 241 -0.26 -22.02 19.15
N SER A 242 0.66 -21.11 18.80
CA SER A 242 1.88 -20.88 19.56
C SER A 242 2.05 -19.38 19.84
N GLY A 243 1.86 -18.99 21.09
CA GLY A 243 1.94 -17.61 21.54
C GLY A 243 1.03 -17.33 22.73
N ASP A 244 1.24 -16.16 23.32
CA ASP A 244 0.40 -15.65 24.39
C ASP A 244 -0.84 -14.96 23.85
N VAL A 245 -1.94 -15.05 24.61
CA VAL A 245 -3.14 -14.25 24.36
C VAL A 245 -3.38 -13.35 25.56
N ARG A 246 -3.39 -12.03 25.32
CA ARG A 246 -3.70 -11.01 26.33
C ARG A 246 -4.88 -10.17 25.89
N ILE A 247 -5.88 -10.04 26.75
CA ILE A 247 -7.02 -9.15 26.57
C ILE A 247 -7.09 -8.26 27.80
N SER A 248 -7.01 -6.94 27.63
CA SER A 248 -7.07 -5.99 28.73
C SER A 248 -7.96 -4.77 28.41
N ALA A 249 -8.37 -4.08 29.47
CA ALA A 249 -8.89 -2.73 29.39
C ALA A 249 -7.75 -1.70 29.58
N PRO A 250 -7.93 -0.44 29.14
CA PRO A 250 -7.03 0.67 29.46
C PRO A 250 -6.80 0.90 30.95
#